data_AF-W9H3F1-F1
#
_entry.id   AF-W9H3F1-F1
#
_cell.length_a   1.000
_cell.length_b   1.000
_cell.length_c   1.000
_cell.angle_alpha   90.00
_cell.angle_beta   90.00
_cell.angle_gamma   90.00
#
_symmetry.space_group_name_H-M   'P 1'
#
loop_
_entity.id
_entity.type
_entity.pdbx_description
1 polymer ?
#
loop_
_entity_poly.entity_id
_entity_poly.type
_entity_poly.pdbx_seq_one_letter_code
_entity_poly.pdbx_strand_id
1 'polypeptide(L)'
;MADDDKTLPTTSASRSEVDAFLRKVAATPNPNRTGRRGRLMFAMDATASRQPTWDQACHIQAEMFQATSALGGLDVQLVFYRGFRQCQASPWVGNANELLRRMTSVTCLGGQTQIDRILGHALKESRREKVNAVVFVGDCMEEDIDQLCHHAGELGLLGVPVFMFHEGGEPVARRAFEQIARLSGGAYCPFDASSAQQLKDLLSAVAVFAAGGRAALADYSRGKGEGIRRLSHQIGDR
;
A
#
# COMPACT_ATOMS: atom_id res chain seq x y z
N MET A 1 19.18 42.35 -0.69
CA MET A 1 17.88 41.93 -0.14
C MET A 1 17.38 40.85 -1.07
N ALA A 2 17.40 39.60 -0.61
CA ALA A 2 17.00 38.43 -1.38
C ALA A 2 15.52 38.16 -1.08
N ASP A 3 14.73 37.95 -2.12
CA ASP A 3 13.37 37.42 -2.03
C ASP A 3 13.28 36.32 -3.10
N ASP A 4 13.75 35.13 -2.74
CA ASP A 4 13.60 33.91 -3.54
C ASP A 4 12.33 33.21 -3.06
N ASP A 5 11.26 33.42 -3.84
CA ASP A 5 10.03 32.66 -3.81
C ASP A 5 10.32 31.18 -4.11
N LYS A 6 10.63 30.40 -3.06
CA LYS A 6 10.71 28.94 -3.13
C LYS A 6 9.31 28.35 -3.17
N THR A 7 8.73 28.35 -4.35
CA THR A 7 7.60 27.47 -4.70
C THR A 7 8.06 26.01 -4.52
N LEU A 8 7.55 25.37 -3.46
CA LEU A 8 7.76 23.94 -3.22
C LEU A 8 7.08 23.15 -4.36
N PRO A 9 7.73 22.12 -4.94
CA PRO A 9 7.15 21.36 -6.03
C PRO A 9 5.99 20.47 -5.53
N THR A 10 4.75 20.93 -5.73
CA THR A 10 3.51 20.17 -5.63
C THR A 10 3.36 19.30 -6.88
N THR A 11 3.83 18.05 -6.82
CA THR A 11 3.60 17.10 -7.92
C THR A 11 2.73 15.96 -7.44
N SER A 12 1.45 15.98 -7.82
CA SER A 12 0.58 14.81 -7.77
C SER A 12 1.16 13.70 -8.64
N ALA A 13 0.88 12.43 -8.32
CA ALA A 13 1.28 11.35 -9.23
C ALA A 13 0.65 11.61 -10.60
N SER A 14 1.50 11.76 -11.60
CA SER A 14 1.08 11.93 -12.97
C SER A 14 0.25 10.72 -13.39
N ARG A 15 -0.68 10.91 -14.34
CA ARG A 15 -1.45 9.82 -14.95
C ARG A 15 -0.55 8.66 -15.41
N SER A 16 0.68 8.97 -15.83
CA SER A 16 1.68 7.97 -16.24
C SER A 16 2.20 7.09 -15.10
N GLU A 17 2.34 7.64 -13.89
CA GLU A 17 2.80 6.92 -12.69
C GLU A 17 1.69 6.02 -12.15
N VAL A 18 0.44 6.46 -12.21
CA VAL A 18 -0.74 5.64 -11.89
C VAL A 18 -0.84 4.45 -12.84
N ASP A 19 -0.76 4.71 -14.14
CA ASP A 19 -0.82 3.67 -15.17
C ASP A 19 0.37 2.70 -15.03
N ALA A 20 1.56 3.18 -14.63
CA ALA A 20 2.72 2.34 -14.36
C ALA A 20 2.52 1.47 -13.10
N PHE A 21 2.03 2.04 -12.00
CA PHE A 21 1.74 1.32 -10.77
C PHE A 21 0.74 0.20 -11.03
N LEU A 22 -0.39 0.52 -11.65
CA LEU A 22 -1.42 -0.47 -11.91
C LEU A 22 -0.89 -1.56 -12.84
N ARG A 23 -0.04 -1.23 -13.83
CA ARG A 23 0.55 -2.22 -14.75
C ARG A 23 1.44 -3.17 -13.99
N LYS A 24 2.17 -2.64 -13.02
CA LYS A 24 3.00 -3.43 -12.12
C LYS A 24 2.17 -4.34 -11.23
N VAL A 25 1.07 -3.86 -10.61
CA VAL A 25 0.14 -4.68 -9.82
C VAL A 25 -0.39 -5.85 -10.66
N ALA A 26 -0.77 -5.59 -11.90
CA ALA A 26 -1.28 -6.62 -12.78
C ALA A 26 -0.22 -7.63 -13.25
N ALA A 27 1.03 -7.18 -13.40
CA ALA A 27 2.15 -8.04 -13.72
C ALA A 27 2.64 -8.87 -12.51
N THR A 28 2.16 -8.60 -11.29
CA THR A 28 2.56 -9.36 -10.10
C THR A 28 1.97 -10.78 -10.13
N PRO A 29 2.75 -11.84 -9.83
CA PRO A 29 2.26 -13.24 -9.85
C PRO A 29 1.02 -13.44 -8.97
N ASN A 30 0.03 -14.20 -9.46
CA ASN A 30 -1.23 -14.43 -8.76
C ASN A 30 -1.01 -15.23 -7.46
N PRO A 31 -1.32 -14.67 -6.27
CA PRO A 31 -1.11 -15.36 -5.01
C PRO A 31 -2.23 -16.37 -4.67
N ASN A 32 -3.40 -16.31 -5.33
CA ASN A 32 -4.57 -17.08 -4.92
C ASN A 32 -4.89 -18.23 -5.90
N ARG A 33 -4.42 -19.45 -5.58
CA ARG A 33 -4.69 -20.70 -6.31
C ARG A 33 -5.58 -21.69 -5.56
N THR A 34 -5.98 -21.40 -4.32
CA THR A 34 -6.46 -22.43 -3.38
C THR A 34 -7.85 -22.21 -2.78
N GLY A 35 -8.64 -21.26 -3.28
CA GLY A 35 -10.00 -21.01 -2.77
C GLY A 35 -10.07 -20.47 -1.34
N ARG A 36 -8.93 -20.10 -0.74
CA ARG A 36 -8.84 -19.45 0.57
C ARG A 36 -9.02 -17.94 0.42
N ARG A 37 -9.44 -17.29 1.51
CA ARG A 37 -9.49 -15.83 1.58
C ARG A 37 -8.08 -15.28 1.40
N GLY A 38 -7.91 -14.30 0.51
CA GLY A 38 -6.65 -13.58 0.36
C GLY A 38 -6.34 -12.80 1.64
N ARG A 39 -5.06 -12.64 1.97
CA ARG A 39 -4.60 -11.93 3.18
C ARG A 39 -3.80 -10.69 2.76
N LEU A 40 -4.31 -9.51 3.08
CA LEU A 40 -3.67 -8.23 2.81
C LEU A 40 -3.21 -7.59 4.13
N MET A 41 -1.91 -7.35 4.26
CA MET A 41 -1.41 -6.52 5.34
C MET A 41 -1.48 -5.05 4.92
N PHE A 42 -2.22 -4.24 5.67
CA PHE A 42 -2.35 -2.81 5.44
C PHE A 42 -1.57 -2.04 6.50
N ALA A 43 -0.42 -1.50 6.09
CA ALA A 43 0.54 -0.87 6.98
C ALA A 43 0.55 0.66 6.80
N MET A 44 0.64 1.40 7.91
CA MET A 44 0.65 2.86 7.90
C MET A 44 1.71 3.46 8.83
N ASP A 45 2.36 4.51 8.36
CA ASP A 45 3.00 5.50 9.20
C ASP A 45 1.92 6.32 9.93
N ALA A 46 1.86 6.25 11.27
CA ALA A 46 0.98 7.04 12.13
C ALA A 46 1.78 8.03 12.99
N THR A 47 2.84 8.62 12.43
CA THR A 47 3.61 9.70 13.07
C THR A 47 2.90 11.05 12.98
N ALA A 48 3.31 12.00 13.82
CA ALA A 48 2.64 13.31 13.93
C ALA A 48 2.68 14.14 12.64
N SER A 49 3.66 13.93 11.75
CA SER A 49 3.72 14.63 10.44
C SER A 49 2.45 14.40 9.61
N ARG A 50 1.81 13.24 9.79
CA ARG A 50 0.65 12.81 9.02
C ARG A 50 -0.69 13.18 9.64
N GLN A 51 -0.70 13.85 10.78
CA GLN A 51 -1.95 14.24 11.44
C GLN A 51 -2.92 15.04 10.54
N PRO A 52 -2.47 15.95 9.66
CA PRO A 52 -3.36 16.66 8.73
C PRO A 52 -4.04 15.78 7.69
N THR A 53 -3.41 14.67 7.28
CA THR A 53 -3.87 13.79 6.20
C THR A 53 -4.42 12.45 6.72
N TRP A 54 -4.27 12.19 8.02
CA TRP A 54 -4.71 10.96 8.69
C TRP A 54 -6.21 10.70 8.59
N ASP A 55 -7.04 11.72 8.77
CA ASP A 55 -8.50 11.57 8.70
C ASP A 55 -8.95 11.22 7.28
N GLN A 56 -8.32 11.83 6.29
CA GLN A 56 -8.56 11.56 4.87
C GLN A 56 -8.12 10.13 4.51
N ALA A 57 -6.97 9.69 5.03
CA ALA A 57 -6.52 8.31 4.94
C ALA A 57 -7.51 7.35 5.62
N CYS A 58 -8.02 7.64 6.80
CA CYS A 58 -9.02 6.77 7.44
C CYS A 58 -10.29 6.61 6.58
N HIS A 59 -10.74 7.68 5.92
CA HIS A 59 -11.92 7.65 5.08
C HIS A 59 -11.73 6.85 3.78
N ILE A 60 -10.66 7.13 3.02
CA ILE A 60 -10.35 6.45 1.74
C ILE A 60 -10.21 4.93 1.95
N GLN A 61 -9.59 4.52 3.06
CA GLN A 61 -9.28 3.13 3.35
C GLN A 61 -10.54 2.34 3.71
N ALA A 62 -11.52 2.97 4.35
CA ALA A 62 -12.82 2.36 4.61
C ALA A 62 -13.55 2.03 3.30
N GLU A 63 -13.50 2.96 2.35
CA GLU A 63 -14.10 2.78 1.03
C GLU A 63 -13.37 1.71 0.19
N MET A 64 -12.03 1.63 0.28
CA MET A 64 -11.25 0.55 -0.33
C MET A 64 -11.75 -0.83 0.14
N PHE A 65 -11.88 -1.02 1.45
CA PHE A 65 -12.30 -2.33 1.97
C PHE A 65 -13.74 -2.65 1.57
N GLN A 66 -14.64 -1.65 1.59
CA GLN A 66 -16.01 -1.81 1.11
C GLN A 66 -16.04 -2.26 -0.36
N ALA A 67 -15.19 -1.69 -1.22
CA ALA A 67 -15.07 -2.11 -2.62
C ALA A 67 -14.68 -3.59 -2.76
N THR A 68 -13.88 -4.12 -1.84
CA THR A 68 -13.51 -5.55 -1.83
C THR A 68 -14.50 -6.47 -1.13
N SER A 69 -15.40 -5.93 -0.32
CA SER A 69 -16.43 -6.74 0.35
C SER A 69 -17.35 -7.44 -0.65
N ALA A 70 -17.62 -6.78 -1.80
CA ALA A 70 -18.40 -7.33 -2.90
C ALA A 70 -17.69 -8.46 -3.65
N LEU A 71 -16.36 -8.49 -3.63
CA LEU A 71 -15.57 -9.56 -4.24
C LEU A 71 -15.53 -10.82 -3.36
N GLY A 72 -15.77 -10.65 -2.05
CA GLY A 72 -15.63 -11.71 -1.06
C GLY A 72 -14.18 -12.15 -0.88
N GLY A 73 -13.89 -12.72 0.30
CA GLY A 73 -12.64 -13.46 0.50
C GLY A 73 -11.36 -12.63 0.63
N LEU A 74 -11.41 -11.49 1.32
CA LEU A 74 -10.21 -10.78 1.77
C LEU A 74 -10.20 -10.66 3.30
N ASP A 75 -9.10 -11.04 3.93
CA ASP A 75 -8.79 -10.75 5.33
C ASP A 75 -7.70 -9.70 5.37
N VAL A 76 -7.91 -8.66 6.17
CA VAL A 76 -6.96 -7.54 6.31
C VAL A 76 -6.40 -7.49 7.71
N GLN A 77 -5.10 -7.27 7.81
CA GLN A 77 -4.45 -6.93 9.06
C GLN A 77 -4.01 -5.48 9.01
N LEU A 78 -4.50 -4.66 9.95
CA LEU A 78 -4.00 -3.31 10.13
C LEU A 78 -2.70 -3.35 10.91
N VAL A 79 -1.64 -2.76 10.36
CA VAL A 79 -0.36 -2.57 11.02
C VAL A 79 -0.03 -1.09 11.01
N PHE A 80 0.49 -0.57 12.10
CA PHE A 80 0.97 0.81 12.10
C PHE A 80 2.12 0.97 13.08
N TYR A 81 2.97 1.94 12.80
CA TYR A 81 3.90 2.46 13.80
C TYR A 81 3.58 3.90 14.14
N ARG A 82 3.96 4.28 15.35
CA ARG A 82 3.95 5.66 15.86
C ARG A 82 4.90 5.73 17.05
N GLY A 83 5.09 6.92 17.62
CA GLY A 83 5.78 7.03 18.90
C GLY A 83 7.21 6.46 18.89
N PHE A 84 7.72 6.14 20.09
CA PHE A 84 9.00 5.48 20.24
C PHE A 84 8.83 3.95 20.30
N ARG A 85 9.37 3.23 19.31
CA ARG A 85 9.37 1.75 19.24
C ARG A 85 7.98 1.09 19.35
N GLN A 86 6.92 1.83 19.05
CA GLN A 86 5.55 1.35 19.06
C GLN A 86 5.10 1.00 17.64
N CYS A 87 5.21 -0.29 17.30
CA CYS A 87 4.63 -0.89 16.10
C CYS A 87 3.57 -1.92 16.54
N GLN A 88 2.34 -1.78 16.06
CA GLN A 88 1.20 -2.60 16.47
C GLN A 88 0.56 -3.26 15.25
N ALA A 89 0.08 -4.49 15.44
CA ALA A 89 -0.67 -5.23 14.44
C ALA A 89 -2.01 -5.69 15.04
N SER A 90 -3.10 -5.49 14.31
CA SER A 90 -4.41 -6.00 14.69
C SER A 90 -4.52 -7.51 14.46
N PRO A 91 -5.58 -8.16 14.95
CA PRO A 91 -6.03 -9.42 14.36
C PRO A 91 -6.34 -9.26 12.86
N TRP A 92 -6.35 -10.38 12.13
CA TRP A 92 -6.87 -10.43 10.77
C TRP A 92 -8.40 -10.28 10.81
N VAL A 93 -8.94 -9.35 10.01
CA VAL A 93 -10.36 -9.04 9.97
C VAL A 93 -10.91 -9.20 8.55
N GLY A 94 -12.02 -9.91 8.44
CA GLY A 94 -12.71 -10.14 7.16
C GLY A 94 -13.89 -9.21 6.89
N ASN A 95 -14.11 -8.18 7.74
CA ASN A 95 -15.25 -7.27 7.65
C ASN A 95 -14.84 -5.79 7.69
N ALA A 96 -15.51 -4.97 6.88
CA ALA A 96 -15.17 -3.57 6.65
C ALA A 96 -15.33 -2.71 7.88
N ASN A 97 -16.44 -2.92 8.60
CA ASN A 97 -16.82 -2.11 9.74
C ASN A 97 -15.84 -2.26 10.91
N GLU A 98 -15.30 -3.46 11.12
CA GLU A 98 -14.28 -3.71 12.14
C GLU A 98 -12.94 -3.10 11.76
N LEU A 99 -12.52 -3.21 10.49
CA LEU A 99 -11.31 -2.54 10.03
C LEU A 99 -11.43 -1.02 10.23
N LEU A 100 -12.54 -0.42 9.79
CA LEU A 100 -12.82 1.00 9.98
C LEU A 100 -12.74 1.40 11.45
N ARG A 101 -13.44 0.68 12.35
CA ARG A 101 -13.39 0.96 13.80
C ARG A 101 -11.96 0.94 14.37
N ARG A 102 -11.15 -0.05 13.96
CA ARG A 102 -9.76 -0.16 14.39
C ARG A 102 -8.94 1.01 13.88
N MET A 103 -9.09 1.37 12.61
CA MET A 103 -8.38 2.49 12.01
C MET A 103 -8.73 3.83 12.68
N THR A 104 -10.02 4.11 12.90
CA THR A 104 -10.47 5.34 13.57
C THR A 104 -10.00 5.46 15.02
N SER A 105 -9.56 4.35 15.64
CA SER A 105 -9.00 4.37 16.99
C SER A 105 -7.51 4.71 17.04
N VAL A 106 -6.83 4.74 15.89
CA VAL A 106 -5.40 5.06 15.82
C VAL A 106 -5.23 6.58 15.82
N THR A 107 -4.39 7.05 16.74
CA THR A 107 -4.01 8.46 16.86
C THR A 107 -2.55 8.65 16.44
N CYS A 108 -2.25 9.76 15.75
CA CYS A 108 -0.89 10.09 15.37
C CYS A 108 -0.06 10.49 16.60
N LEU A 109 1.19 10.05 16.69
CA LEU A 109 2.13 10.42 17.75
C LEU A 109 3.52 10.68 17.17
N GLY A 110 4.22 11.71 17.65
CA GLY A 110 5.60 11.98 17.25
C GLY A 110 6.52 10.78 17.51
N GLY A 111 7.34 10.42 16.54
CA GLY A 111 8.16 9.20 16.55
C GLY A 111 9.04 9.11 15.33
N GLN A 112 9.82 8.02 15.25
CA GLN A 112 10.68 7.68 14.11
C GLN A 112 10.02 6.60 13.25
N THR A 113 10.42 6.50 11.98
CA THR A 113 10.02 5.39 11.11
C THR A 113 10.41 4.04 11.71
N GLN A 114 9.52 3.05 11.50
CA GLN A 114 9.72 1.68 11.97
C GLN A 114 9.27 0.68 10.89
N ILE A 115 9.62 0.97 9.63
CA ILE A 115 9.34 0.16 8.45
C ILE A 115 9.97 -1.23 8.58
N ASP A 116 11.15 -1.33 9.19
CA ASP A 116 11.83 -2.61 9.45
C ASP A 116 10.90 -3.57 10.22
N ARG A 117 10.20 -3.05 11.23
CA ARG A 117 9.26 -3.82 12.05
C ARG A 117 8.04 -4.27 11.27
N ILE A 118 7.55 -3.44 10.34
CA ILE A 118 6.45 -3.80 9.45
C ILE A 118 6.88 -4.95 8.53
N LEU A 119 8.02 -4.82 7.86
CA LEU A 119 8.51 -5.83 6.92
C LEU A 119 8.85 -7.14 7.65
N GLY A 120 9.50 -7.07 8.82
CA GLY A 120 9.77 -8.23 9.67
C GLY A 120 8.48 -8.91 10.16
N HIS A 121 7.45 -8.15 10.50
CA HIS A 121 6.13 -8.70 10.85
C HIS A 121 5.46 -9.37 9.64
N ALA A 122 5.54 -8.77 8.46
CA ALA A 122 5.06 -9.37 7.21
C ALA A 122 5.74 -10.70 6.90
N LEU A 123 7.06 -10.80 7.10
CA LEU A 123 7.80 -12.05 6.95
C LEU A 123 7.30 -13.12 7.93
N LYS A 124 7.17 -12.75 9.21
CA LYS A 124 6.69 -13.67 10.26
C LYS A 124 5.30 -14.19 9.93
N GLU A 125 4.37 -13.32 9.55
CA GLU A 125 3.01 -13.72 9.20
C GLU A 125 2.98 -14.57 7.94
N SER A 126 3.77 -14.22 6.92
CA SER A 126 3.87 -14.97 5.66
C SER A 126 4.42 -16.39 5.82
N ARG A 127 5.29 -16.61 6.81
CA ARG A 127 5.81 -17.94 7.17
C ARG A 127 4.76 -18.80 7.89
N ARG A 128 3.76 -18.19 8.55
CA ARG A 128 2.69 -18.91 9.26
C ARG A 128 1.55 -19.28 8.32
N GLU A 129 1.10 -18.30 7.56
CA GLU A 129 0.11 -18.46 6.50
C GLU A 129 0.41 -17.41 5.43
N LYS A 130 0.13 -17.73 4.16
CA LYS A 130 0.46 -16.85 3.06
C LYS A 130 -0.16 -15.46 3.25
N VAL A 131 0.65 -14.41 3.14
CA VAL A 131 0.19 -13.03 2.92
C VAL A 131 0.26 -12.79 1.40
N ASN A 132 -0.83 -12.30 0.82
CA ASN A 132 -0.99 -12.09 -0.61
C ASN A 132 -0.35 -10.79 -1.07
N ALA A 133 -0.37 -9.77 -0.21
CA ALA A 133 0.25 -8.47 -0.47
C ALA A 133 0.44 -7.69 0.84
N VAL A 134 1.40 -6.77 0.82
CA VAL A 134 1.55 -5.71 1.82
C VAL A 134 1.30 -4.38 1.12
N VAL A 135 0.46 -3.53 1.70
CA VAL A 135 0.36 -2.11 1.37
C VAL A 135 1.06 -1.34 2.47
N PHE A 136 1.90 -0.38 2.10
CA PHE A 136 2.47 0.58 3.03
C PHE A 136 2.15 2.00 2.58
N VAL A 137 1.71 2.84 3.51
CA VAL A 137 1.48 4.28 3.28
C VAL A 137 2.33 5.08 4.26
N GLY A 138 3.24 5.92 3.75
CA GLY A 138 4.10 6.78 4.56
C GLY A 138 4.75 7.90 3.75
N ASP A 139 5.38 8.83 4.45
CA ASP A 139 5.98 10.08 3.93
C ASP A 139 7.51 10.13 4.10
N CYS A 140 8.06 9.43 5.10
CA CYS A 140 9.48 9.49 5.43
C CYS A 140 10.14 8.10 5.54
N MET A 141 11.47 8.08 5.52
CA MET A 141 12.30 6.92 5.84
C MET A 141 13.60 7.37 6.52
N GLU A 142 13.78 7.00 7.77
CA GLU A 142 14.92 7.40 8.63
C GLU A 142 15.79 6.20 9.04
N GLU A 143 15.46 5.00 8.55
CA GLU A 143 16.06 3.71 8.90
C GLU A 143 17.21 3.31 7.96
N ASP A 144 17.87 2.19 8.28
CA ASP A 144 18.89 1.60 7.42
C ASP A 144 18.26 0.93 6.19
N ILE A 145 18.47 1.53 5.01
CA ILE A 145 17.94 1.03 3.74
C ILE A 145 18.40 -0.40 3.40
N ASP A 146 19.62 -0.80 3.78
CA ASP A 146 20.13 -2.14 3.47
C ASP A 146 19.35 -3.19 4.26
N GLN A 147 19.01 -2.88 5.50
CA GLN A 147 18.20 -3.73 6.36
C GLN A 147 16.76 -3.85 5.83
N LEU A 148 16.15 -2.75 5.38
CA LEU A 148 14.84 -2.77 4.74
C LEU A 148 14.84 -3.56 3.43
N CYS A 149 15.88 -3.40 2.61
CA CYS A 149 16.05 -4.12 1.35
C CYS A 149 16.24 -5.62 1.57
N HIS A 150 16.93 -6.02 2.64
CA HIS A 150 17.07 -7.42 3.02
C HIS A 150 15.70 -8.07 3.26
N HIS A 151 14.87 -7.47 4.12
CA HIS A 151 13.51 -7.96 4.37
C HIS A 151 12.63 -7.94 3.11
N ALA A 152 12.73 -6.89 2.29
CA ALA A 152 11.99 -6.80 1.04
C ALA A 152 12.36 -7.92 0.05
N GLY A 153 13.65 -8.27 -0.03
CA GLY A 153 14.13 -9.40 -0.83
C GLY A 153 13.58 -10.74 -0.34
N GLU A 154 13.60 -10.98 0.97
CA GLU A 154 12.99 -12.18 1.56
C GLU A 154 11.48 -12.28 1.25
N LEU A 155 10.75 -11.16 1.36
CA LEU A 155 9.33 -11.10 0.98
C LEU A 155 9.13 -11.43 -0.51
N GLY A 156 10.03 -10.95 -1.37
CA GLY A 156 10.05 -11.29 -2.80
C GLY A 156 10.22 -12.79 -3.06
N LEU A 157 11.12 -13.46 -2.33
CA LEU A 157 11.29 -14.92 -2.40
C LEU A 157 10.05 -15.68 -1.93
N LEU A 158 9.31 -15.14 -0.94
CA LEU A 158 8.03 -15.67 -0.51
C LEU A 158 6.87 -15.30 -1.44
N GLY A 159 7.11 -14.50 -2.49
CA GLY A 159 6.11 -14.00 -3.43
C GLY A 159 5.11 -13.04 -2.78
N VAL A 160 5.56 -12.22 -1.84
CA VAL A 160 4.75 -11.23 -1.10
C VAL A 160 5.11 -9.83 -1.63
N PRO A 161 4.36 -9.30 -2.60
CA PRO A 161 4.60 -7.96 -3.13
C PRO A 161 4.32 -6.88 -2.08
N VAL A 162 5.19 -5.88 -2.00
CA VAL A 162 4.98 -4.68 -1.17
C VAL A 162 4.65 -3.49 -2.07
N PHE A 163 3.45 -2.95 -1.89
CA PHE A 163 2.95 -1.77 -2.59
C PHE A 163 3.20 -0.53 -1.72
N MET A 164 4.14 0.31 -2.15
CA MET A 164 4.60 1.48 -1.42
C MET A 164 3.87 2.73 -1.93
N PHE A 165 3.03 3.32 -1.09
CA PHE A 165 2.37 4.59 -1.33
C PHE A 165 3.10 5.69 -0.59
N HIS A 166 3.68 6.61 -1.36
CA HIS A 166 4.55 7.66 -0.86
C HIS A 166 3.85 9.01 -0.86
N GLU A 167 3.62 9.54 0.33
CA GLU A 167 3.05 10.86 0.53
C GLU A 167 4.15 11.93 0.57
N GLY A 168 3.95 13.09 -0.07
CA GLY A 168 4.83 14.25 0.10
C GLY A 168 6.16 14.21 -0.66
N GLY A 169 6.59 13.05 -1.18
CA GLY A 169 7.65 12.96 -2.18
C GLY A 169 9.08 13.17 -1.65
N GLU A 170 9.34 12.88 -0.37
CA GLU A 170 10.66 13.01 0.24
C GLU A 170 11.73 12.16 -0.50
N PRO A 171 12.85 12.75 -0.97
CA PRO A 171 13.78 12.06 -1.86
C PRO A 171 14.42 10.78 -1.28
N VAL A 172 14.69 10.70 0.02
CA VAL A 172 15.29 9.53 0.67
C VAL A 172 14.27 8.39 0.74
N ALA A 173 13.06 8.69 1.21
CA ALA A 173 11.91 7.79 1.27
C ALA A 173 11.58 7.25 -0.13
N ARG A 174 11.55 8.11 -1.15
CA ARG A 174 11.33 7.69 -2.55
C ARG A 174 12.30 6.59 -2.96
N ARG A 175 13.61 6.80 -2.77
CA ARG A 175 14.63 5.82 -3.17
C ARG A 175 14.45 4.51 -2.43
N ALA A 176 14.22 4.56 -1.12
CA ALA A 176 13.99 3.38 -0.30
C ALA A 176 12.74 2.61 -0.73
N PHE A 177 11.64 3.32 -0.94
CA PHE A 177 10.35 2.72 -1.28
C PHE A 177 10.37 2.11 -2.69
N GLU A 178 11.03 2.76 -3.65
CA GLU A 178 11.26 2.18 -4.99
C GLU A 178 12.07 0.88 -4.91
N GLN A 179 13.12 0.81 -4.06
CA GLN A 179 13.89 -0.42 -3.87
C GLN A 179 13.07 -1.52 -3.19
N ILE A 180 12.35 -1.20 -2.11
CA ILE A 180 11.48 -2.16 -1.40
C ILE A 180 10.44 -2.75 -2.36
N ALA A 181 9.75 -1.89 -3.12
CA ALA A 181 8.77 -2.31 -4.11
C ALA A 181 9.40 -3.20 -5.19
N ARG A 182 10.59 -2.84 -5.69
CA ARG A 182 11.29 -3.63 -6.71
C ARG A 182 11.69 -5.02 -6.19
N LEU A 183 12.31 -5.09 -5.02
CA LEU A 183 12.85 -6.33 -4.44
C LEU A 183 11.74 -7.31 -4.03
N SER A 184 10.63 -6.79 -3.51
CA SER A 184 9.46 -7.60 -3.16
C SER A 184 8.60 -8.02 -4.36
N GLY A 185 8.81 -7.42 -5.53
CA GLY A 185 7.98 -7.61 -6.73
C GLY A 185 6.66 -6.83 -6.71
N GLY A 186 6.51 -5.86 -5.80
CA GLY A 186 5.40 -4.93 -5.75
C GLY A 186 5.60 -3.68 -6.62
N ALA A 187 5.00 -2.57 -6.22
CA ALA A 187 4.99 -1.32 -6.98
C ALA A 187 5.08 -0.09 -6.07
N TYR A 188 5.71 0.96 -6.57
CA TYR A 188 5.80 2.27 -5.91
C TYR A 188 4.80 3.23 -6.57
N CYS A 189 4.11 4.02 -5.76
CA CYS A 189 3.25 5.10 -6.23
C CYS A 189 3.45 6.35 -5.34
N PRO A 190 3.86 7.49 -5.91
CA PRO A 190 3.72 8.75 -5.22
C PRO A 190 2.22 9.13 -5.14
N PHE A 191 1.81 9.86 -4.12
CA PHE A 191 0.50 10.49 -4.07
C PHE A 191 0.56 11.75 -3.21
N ASP A 192 -0.46 12.60 -3.37
CA ASP A 192 -0.66 13.77 -2.52
C ASP A 192 -2.07 13.80 -1.94
N ALA A 193 -2.28 14.65 -0.94
CA ALA A 193 -3.58 14.84 -0.28
C ALA A 193 -4.67 15.36 -1.25
N SER A 194 -4.29 15.96 -2.38
CA SER A 194 -5.24 16.41 -3.40
C SER A 194 -5.79 15.26 -4.26
N SER A 195 -5.15 14.09 -4.22
CA SER A 195 -5.42 12.93 -5.07
C SER A 195 -6.10 11.77 -4.34
N ALA A 196 -6.97 12.08 -3.37
CA ALA A 196 -7.69 11.08 -2.56
C ALA A 196 -8.43 10.02 -3.38
N GLN A 197 -9.12 10.44 -4.44
CA GLN A 197 -9.87 9.54 -5.31
C GLN A 197 -8.94 8.57 -6.06
N GLN A 198 -7.76 9.05 -6.46
CA GLN A 198 -6.74 8.22 -7.11
C GLN A 198 -6.15 7.22 -6.11
N LEU A 199 -5.84 7.63 -4.88
CA LEU A 199 -5.39 6.72 -3.83
C LEU A 199 -6.42 5.63 -3.56
N LYS A 200 -7.71 5.99 -3.45
CA LYS A 200 -8.83 5.05 -3.32
C LYS A 200 -8.85 4.02 -4.44
N ASP A 201 -8.74 4.47 -5.68
CA ASP A 201 -8.80 3.60 -6.86
C ASP A 201 -7.60 2.63 -6.90
N LEU A 202 -6.40 3.12 -6.56
CA LEU A 202 -5.18 2.31 -6.51
C LEU A 202 -5.22 1.28 -5.37
N LEU A 203 -5.63 1.71 -4.18
CA LEU A 203 -5.80 0.83 -3.04
C LEU A 203 -6.86 -0.24 -3.32
N SER A 204 -7.97 0.13 -3.96
CA SER A 204 -9.01 -0.81 -4.37
C SER A 204 -8.45 -1.85 -5.34
N ALA A 205 -7.64 -1.44 -6.32
CA ALA A 205 -6.98 -2.34 -7.26
C ALA A 205 -6.04 -3.34 -6.54
N VAL A 206 -5.24 -2.89 -5.57
CA VAL A 206 -4.38 -3.78 -4.78
C VAL A 206 -5.20 -4.77 -3.97
N ALA A 207 -6.31 -4.33 -3.39
CA ALA A 207 -7.15 -5.18 -2.57
C ALA A 207 -7.91 -6.23 -3.44
N VAL A 208 -8.36 -5.85 -4.65
CA VAL A 208 -8.87 -6.78 -5.68
C VAL A 208 -7.80 -7.81 -6.05
N PHE A 209 -6.57 -7.36 -6.30
CA PHE A 209 -5.44 -8.23 -6.60
C PHE A 209 -5.15 -9.21 -5.45
N ALA A 210 -5.18 -8.74 -4.20
CA ALA A 210 -4.95 -9.59 -3.04
C ALA A 210 -6.03 -10.67 -2.87
N ALA A 211 -7.29 -10.33 -3.17
CA ALA A 211 -8.43 -11.23 -3.06
C ALA A 211 -8.50 -12.27 -4.20
N GLY A 212 -8.33 -11.84 -5.46
CA GLY A 212 -8.60 -12.69 -6.63
C GLY A 212 -7.49 -12.71 -7.69
N GLY A 213 -6.35 -12.08 -7.42
CA GLY A 213 -5.20 -12.07 -8.31
C GLY A 213 -5.43 -11.29 -9.60
N ARG A 214 -4.66 -11.66 -10.63
CA ARG A 214 -4.64 -10.96 -11.93
C ARG A 214 -6.00 -10.95 -12.63
N ALA A 215 -6.73 -12.06 -12.59
CA ALA A 215 -8.03 -12.18 -13.27
C ALA A 215 -9.05 -11.21 -12.67
N ALA A 216 -9.17 -11.19 -11.33
CA ALA A 216 -10.06 -10.26 -10.64
C ALA A 216 -9.68 -8.80 -10.89
N LEU A 217 -8.37 -8.49 -10.92
CA LEU A 217 -7.92 -7.13 -11.25
C LEU A 217 -8.27 -6.74 -12.68
N ALA A 218 -8.12 -7.65 -13.65
CA ALA A 218 -8.49 -7.41 -15.04
C ALA A 218 -10.00 -7.17 -15.21
N ASP A 219 -10.84 -7.91 -14.47
CA ASP A 219 -12.30 -7.74 -14.42
C ASP A 219 -12.69 -6.39 -13.82
N TYR A 220 -12.15 -6.07 -12.64
CA TYR A 220 -12.37 -4.78 -11.96
C TYR A 220 -12.03 -3.60 -12.86
N SER A 221 -10.95 -3.76 -13.64
CA SER A 221 -10.43 -2.74 -14.53
C SER A 221 -11.31 -2.44 -15.76
N ARG A 222 -12.16 -3.39 -16.18
CA ARG A 222 -13.12 -3.17 -17.27
C ARG A 222 -14.28 -2.24 -16.89
N GLY A 223 -14.62 -2.17 -15.60
CA GLY A 223 -15.79 -1.44 -15.07
C GLY A 223 -15.55 0.01 -14.64
N LYS A 224 -14.29 0.46 -14.50
CA LYS A 224 -13.93 1.82 -14.03
C LYS A 224 -13.23 2.63 -15.13
N GLY A 225 -13.19 3.97 -14.98
CA GLY A 225 -12.79 4.95 -16.02
C GLY A 225 -11.44 4.72 -16.71
N GLU A 226 -11.15 5.51 -17.75
CA GLU A 226 -10.09 5.27 -18.75
C GLU A 226 -8.69 4.89 -18.23
N GLY A 227 -8.28 5.37 -17.04
CA GLY A 227 -6.99 5.01 -16.42
C GLY A 227 -6.92 3.54 -16.00
N ILE A 228 -8.03 2.97 -15.53
CA ILE A 228 -8.09 1.57 -15.10
C ILE A 228 -8.34 0.64 -16.31
N ARG A 229 -9.11 1.07 -17.32
CA ARG A 229 -9.36 0.28 -18.55
C ARG A 229 -8.11 -0.06 -19.38
N ARG A 230 -7.09 0.80 -19.39
CA ARG A 230 -5.85 0.55 -20.17
C ARG A 230 -5.01 -0.59 -19.62
N LEU A 231 -5.28 -1.03 -18.39
CA LEU A 231 -4.57 -2.13 -17.75
C LEU A 231 -5.04 -3.48 -18.25
N SER A 232 -6.36 -3.71 -18.29
CA SER A 232 -6.94 -4.97 -18.78
C SER A 232 -6.45 -5.33 -20.19
N HIS A 233 -6.25 -4.32 -21.05
CA HIS A 233 -5.88 -4.53 -22.45
C HIS A 233 -4.42 -4.96 -22.68
N GLN A 234 -3.52 -4.79 -21.70
CA GLN A 234 -2.11 -5.17 -21.80
C GLN A 234 -1.76 -6.44 -21.00
N ILE A 235 -2.71 -6.99 -20.24
CA ILE A 235 -2.54 -8.19 -19.41
C ILE A 235 -2.99 -9.46 -20.16
N GLY A 236 -3.69 -9.31 -21.29
CA GLY A 236 -4.20 -10.42 -22.09
C GLY A 236 -3.19 -11.08 -23.03
N ASP A 237 -2.08 -10.42 -23.35
CA ASP A 237 -1.05 -10.94 -24.26
C ASP A 237 0.26 -11.22 -23.51
N ARG A 238 0.30 -12.35 -22.78
CA ARG A 238 1.50 -13.19 -22.52
C ARG A 238 1.19 -14.37 -21.60
#